data_AF-A0A1H6KJN1-F1
#
_entry.id   AF-A0A1H6KJN1-F1
#
_cell.length_a   1.000
_cell.length_b   1.000
_cell.length_c   1.000
_cell.angle_alpha   90.00
_cell.angle_beta   90.00
_cell.angle_gamma   90.00
#
_symmetry.space_group_name_H-M   'P 1'
#
loop_
_entity.id
_entity.type
_entity.pdbx_description
1 polymer ?
#
loop_
_entity_poly.entity_id
_entity_poly.type
_entity_poly.pdbx_seq_one_letter_code
_entity_poly.pdbx_strand_id
1 'polypeptide(L)'
;MWRSGLSDMLYPSTWVPGMNEVSLNKNQTDKFLKSWGSLYPRSGFLNQKNEVKTASVIAARALAVVSDGGARIYQSSGCASADCMKKNGKWQMISPVEEKSCRAFGIESVEALKDKVDKDGQYGWTAWRNYGCCIPGPGMFIGSSITGCLN
;
A
#
# COMPACT_ATOMS: atom_id res chain seq x y z
N MET A 1 -11.86 1.19 22.24
CA MET A 1 -11.67 2.00 21.01
C MET A 1 -10.80 1.30 19.95
N TRP A 2 -9.61 0.79 20.26
CA TRP A 2 -8.71 0.22 19.23
C TRP A 2 -9.14 -1.14 18.65
N ARG A 3 -9.90 -1.95 19.40
CA ARG A 3 -10.45 -3.24 18.92
C ARG A 3 -11.66 -3.08 18.00
N SER A 4 -12.41 -1.99 18.14
CA SER A 4 -13.67 -1.75 17.43
C SER A 4 -13.49 -0.95 16.13
N GLY A 5 -12.26 -0.52 15.79
CA GLY A 5 -12.01 0.25 14.58
C GLY A 5 -12.60 1.67 14.56
N LEU A 6 -13.18 2.13 15.68
CA LEU A 6 -13.89 3.42 15.76
C LEU A 6 -13.03 4.62 15.34
N SER A 7 -11.72 4.58 15.59
CA SER A 7 -10.80 5.63 15.14
C SER A 7 -10.79 5.79 13.62
N ASP A 8 -10.95 4.70 12.88
CA ASP A 8 -10.92 4.72 11.43
C ASP A 8 -12.22 5.28 10.84
N MET A 9 -13.33 5.16 11.57
CA MET A 9 -14.61 5.75 11.16
C MET A 9 -14.61 7.28 11.20
N LEU A 10 -13.64 7.91 11.87
CA LEU A 10 -13.49 9.37 11.89
C LEU A 10 -12.85 9.91 10.61
N TYR A 11 -12.22 9.06 9.79
CA TYR A 11 -11.64 9.49 8.52
C TYR A 11 -12.74 9.65 7.46
N PRO A 12 -12.81 10.80 6.74
CA PRO A 12 -13.80 11.01 5.68
C PRO A 12 -13.78 9.93 4.60
N SER A 13 -12.62 9.34 4.34
CA SER A 13 -12.42 8.26 3.36
C SER A 13 -13.12 6.95 3.70
N THR A 14 -13.60 6.79 4.94
CA THR A 14 -14.44 5.65 5.32
C THR A 14 -15.84 5.77 4.75
N TRP A 15 -16.32 7.00 4.53
CA TRP A 15 -17.71 7.28 4.14
C TRP A 15 -17.85 7.76 2.69
N VAL A 16 -16.81 8.36 2.13
CA VAL A 16 -16.82 8.91 0.78
C VAL A 16 -16.07 7.97 -0.16
N PRO A 17 -16.77 7.27 -1.07
CA PRO A 17 -16.12 6.43 -2.07
C PRO A 17 -15.21 7.22 -3.00
N GLY A 18 -14.13 6.62 -3.49
CA GLY A 18 -13.17 7.30 -4.39
C GLY A 18 -12.06 8.06 -3.65
N MET A 19 -12.17 8.21 -2.32
CA MET A 19 -11.11 8.75 -1.47
C MET A 19 -10.22 7.64 -0.91
N ASN A 20 -8.90 7.80 -1.01
CA ASN A 20 -7.93 6.82 -0.52
C ASN A 20 -8.21 5.38 -1.02
N GLU A 21 -8.47 5.25 -2.31
CA GLU A 21 -8.65 3.97 -2.98
C GLU A 21 -7.31 3.33 -3.37
N VAL A 22 -7.25 2.00 -3.33
CA VAL A 22 -6.17 1.19 -3.89
C VAL A 22 -6.30 1.20 -5.41
N SER A 23 -5.63 2.16 -6.03
CA SER A 23 -5.56 2.34 -7.48
C SER A 23 -4.22 2.96 -7.87
N LEU A 24 -3.72 2.66 -9.07
CA LEU A 24 -2.61 3.40 -9.67
C LEU A 24 -3.10 4.71 -10.32
N ASN A 25 -4.38 4.78 -10.67
CA ASN A 25 -4.94 5.92 -11.36
C ASN A 25 -4.95 7.15 -10.45
N LYS A 26 -4.51 8.30 -11.00
CA LYS A 26 -4.47 9.57 -10.25
C LYS A 26 -5.81 10.32 -10.33
N ASN A 27 -6.58 10.11 -11.39
CA ASN A 27 -7.88 10.74 -11.59
C ASN A 27 -8.92 10.22 -10.59
N GLN A 28 -9.70 11.13 -10.01
CA GLN A 28 -10.69 10.79 -9.00
C GLN A 28 -11.86 9.96 -9.56
N THR A 29 -12.25 10.20 -10.81
CA THR A 29 -13.27 9.42 -11.53
C THR A 29 -12.81 7.97 -11.75
N ASP A 30 -11.55 7.78 -12.18
CA ASP A 30 -10.98 6.44 -12.34
C ASP A 30 -10.75 5.74 -11.00
N LYS A 31 -10.49 6.45 -9.90
CA LYS A 31 -10.45 5.84 -8.57
C LYS A 31 -11.82 5.34 -8.12
N PHE A 32 -12.90 6.04 -8.44
CA PHE A 32 -14.24 5.59 -8.08
C PHE A 32 -14.68 4.37 -8.92
N LEU A 33 -14.33 4.34 -10.21
CA LEU A 33 -14.79 3.30 -11.14
C LEU A 33 -13.84 2.10 -11.30
N LYS A 34 -12.53 2.34 -11.12
CA LYS A 34 -11.45 1.39 -11.43
C LYS A 34 -10.46 1.27 -10.26
N SER A 35 -10.94 1.32 -9.02
CA SER A 35 -10.14 0.89 -7.87
C SER A 35 -10.26 -0.61 -7.62
N TRP A 36 -9.29 -1.14 -6.89
CA TRP A 36 -9.39 -2.48 -6.32
C TRP A 36 -10.11 -2.48 -4.98
N GLY A 37 -10.28 -1.32 -4.34
CA GLY A 37 -11.06 -1.16 -3.11
C GLY A 37 -10.52 -0.07 -2.21
N SER A 38 -11.30 0.30 -1.20
CA SER A 38 -10.96 1.40 -0.29
C SER A 38 -9.93 0.97 0.77
N LEU A 39 -9.00 1.88 1.06
CA LEU A 39 -8.05 1.75 2.15
C LEU A 39 -8.70 1.94 3.53
N TYR A 40 -9.84 2.63 3.61
CA TYR A 40 -10.54 2.90 4.87
C TYR A 40 -11.95 2.27 4.88
N PRO A 41 -12.41 1.70 6.00
CA PRO A 41 -11.67 1.54 7.25
C PRO A 41 -10.55 0.50 7.11
N ARG A 42 -9.41 0.68 7.80
CA ARG A 42 -8.28 -0.27 7.71
C ARG A 42 -8.59 -1.57 8.46
N SER A 43 -9.54 -1.54 9.38
CA SER A 43 -10.09 -2.70 10.09
C SER A 43 -11.28 -3.32 9.35
N GLY A 44 -11.50 -4.62 9.56
CA GLY A 44 -12.64 -5.37 9.02
C GLY A 44 -12.24 -6.35 7.93
N PHE A 45 -13.24 -6.96 7.30
CA PHE A 45 -13.06 -7.97 6.25
C PHE A 45 -13.38 -7.39 4.87
N LEU A 46 -12.72 -7.91 3.85
CA LEU A 46 -13.02 -7.62 2.45
C LEU A 46 -13.42 -8.93 1.76
N ASN A 47 -14.52 -8.89 1.02
CA ASN A 47 -14.98 -10.01 0.22
C ASN A 47 -15.06 -9.54 -1.23
N GLN A 48 -14.15 -10.02 -2.08
CA GLN A 48 -14.18 -9.78 -3.52
C GLN A 48 -14.06 -11.10 -4.27
N LYS A 49 -14.50 -11.10 -5.53
CA LYS A 49 -14.41 -12.27 -6.41
C LYS A 49 -12.98 -12.75 -6.68
N ASN A 50 -12.00 -11.86 -6.56
CA ASN A 50 -10.60 -12.18 -6.80
C ASN A 50 -9.80 -12.05 -5.50
N GLU A 51 -9.13 -13.12 -5.12
CA GLU A 51 -8.34 -13.21 -3.90
C GLU A 51 -7.12 -12.29 -3.91
N VAL A 52 -6.41 -12.17 -5.04
CA VAL A 52 -5.22 -11.31 -5.17
C VAL A 52 -5.59 -9.84 -4.95
N LYS A 53 -6.70 -9.38 -5.53
CA LYS A 53 -7.20 -8.01 -5.29
C LYS A 53 -7.52 -7.79 -3.82
N THR A 54 -8.22 -8.75 -3.21
CA THR A 54 -8.58 -8.70 -1.79
C THR A 54 -7.34 -8.63 -0.89
N ALA A 55 -6.38 -9.56 -1.09
CA ALA A 55 -5.13 -9.62 -0.35
C ALA A 55 -4.30 -8.35 -0.54
N SER A 56 -4.24 -7.82 -1.76
CA SER A 56 -3.55 -6.56 -2.09
C SER A 56 -4.12 -5.36 -1.32
N VAL A 57 -5.45 -5.25 -1.24
CA VAL A 57 -6.08 -4.16 -0.47
C VAL A 57 -5.82 -4.33 1.03
N ILE A 58 -5.89 -5.55 1.57
CA ILE A 58 -5.56 -5.81 2.98
C ILE A 58 -4.10 -5.46 3.27
N ALA A 59 -3.18 -5.82 2.37
CA ALA A 59 -1.76 -5.51 2.50
C ALA A 59 -1.50 -3.99 2.45
N ALA A 60 -2.18 -3.27 1.55
CA ALA A 60 -2.14 -1.80 1.51
C ALA A 60 -2.66 -1.17 2.81
N ARG A 61 -3.76 -1.70 3.38
CA ARG A 61 -4.28 -1.26 4.69
C ARG A 61 -3.25 -1.46 5.80
N ALA A 62 -2.55 -2.60 5.81
CA ALA A 62 -1.48 -2.86 6.76
C ALA A 62 -0.33 -1.86 6.61
N LEU A 63 0.09 -1.54 5.38
CA LEU A 63 1.08 -0.48 5.13
C LEU A 63 0.60 0.88 5.64
N ALA A 64 -0.67 1.23 5.43
CA ALA A 64 -1.22 2.48 5.92
C ALA A 64 -1.24 2.56 7.46
N VAL A 65 -1.39 1.43 8.17
CA VAL A 65 -1.25 1.38 9.64
C VAL A 65 0.20 1.67 10.06
N VAL A 66 1.18 1.11 9.34
CA VAL A 66 2.62 1.32 9.63
C VAL A 66 3.05 2.76 9.29
N SER A 67 2.49 3.33 8.22
CA SER A 67 2.84 4.65 7.69
C SER A 67 2.17 5.79 8.45
N ASP A 68 0.83 5.81 8.49
CA ASP A 68 0.07 6.89 9.14
C ASP A 68 0.11 6.74 10.67
N GLY A 69 0.55 5.59 11.18
CA GLY A 69 0.32 5.19 12.56
C GLY A 69 -1.17 5.07 12.85
N GLY A 70 -1.51 5.11 14.13
CA GLY A 70 -2.89 5.31 14.56
C GLY A 70 -2.91 5.89 15.95
N ALA A 71 -4.11 6.06 16.53
CA ALA A 71 -4.28 6.31 17.96
C ALA A 71 -3.80 5.14 18.86
N ARG A 72 -3.02 4.20 18.30
CA ARG A 72 -2.38 3.08 18.98
C ARG A 72 -1.10 3.58 19.68
N ILE A 73 -0.65 2.84 20.67
CA ILE A 73 0.57 3.08 21.48
C ILE A 73 1.87 2.98 20.64
N TYR A 74 1.77 2.61 19.36
CA TYR A 74 2.91 2.52 18.45
C TYR A 74 3.21 3.90 17.86
N GLN A 75 4.41 4.40 18.12
CA GLN A 75 4.97 5.52 17.36
C GLN A 75 5.04 5.12 15.88
N SER A 76 4.71 6.05 14.98
CA SER A 76 5.02 5.83 13.55
C SER A 76 6.51 5.52 13.44
N SER A 77 6.91 4.79 12.40
CA SER A 77 8.25 4.21 12.27
C SER A 77 9.38 5.24 11.98
N GLY A 78 9.30 6.44 12.58
CA GLY A 78 10.17 7.60 12.32
C GLY A 78 9.97 8.19 10.92
N CYS A 79 8.92 7.75 10.24
CA CYS A 79 8.66 7.95 8.82
C CYS A 79 7.77 9.19 8.64
N ALA A 80 8.25 10.37 9.03
CA ALA A 80 7.44 11.58 9.00
C ALA A 80 7.30 12.18 7.58
N SER A 81 8.14 11.79 6.62
CA SER A 81 8.06 12.28 5.25
C SER A 81 7.11 11.42 4.41
N ALA A 82 6.25 12.07 3.61
CA ALA A 82 5.33 11.38 2.70
C ALA A 82 6.03 10.47 1.67
N ASP A 83 7.35 10.63 1.50
CA ASP A 83 8.17 9.88 0.54
C ASP A 83 8.72 8.56 1.07
N CYS A 84 8.67 8.33 2.39
CA CYS A 84 9.26 7.14 2.99
C CYS A 84 8.37 5.91 2.75
N MET A 85 7.05 6.02 2.93
CA MET A 85 6.06 5.00 2.55
C MET A 85 4.76 5.65 2.04
N LYS A 86 4.33 5.25 0.85
CA LYS A 86 3.02 5.64 0.31
C LYS A 86 1.95 4.66 0.80
N LYS A 87 0.71 5.13 0.98
CA LYS A 87 -0.40 4.29 1.47
C LYS A 87 -0.75 3.09 0.57
N ASN A 88 -0.59 3.24 -0.76
CA ASN A 88 -0.70 2.13 -1.72
C ASN A 88 0.65 1.43 -1.98
N GLY A 89 1.73 1.90 -1.34
CA GLY A 89 3.07 1.32 -1.39
C GLY A 89 3.70 1.23 -2.77
N LYS A 90 4.90 0.63 -2.81
CA LYS A 90 5.49 0.04 -4.00
C LYS A 90 5.65 -1.44 -3.73
N TRP A 91 5.11 -2.27 -4.62
CA TRP A 91 5.07 -3.72 -4.46
C TRP A 91 5.87 -4.37 -5.58
N GLN A 92 6.64 -5.39 -5.21
CA GLN A 92 7.33 -6.30 -6.12
C GLN A 92 6.81 -7.70 -5.90
N MET A 93 6.44 -8.38 -6.97
CA MET A 93 6.08 -9.79 -6.90
C MET A 93 7.33 -10.66 -6.79
N ILE A 94 7.34 -11.58 -5.84
CA ILE A 94 8.45 -12.52 -5.62
C ILE A 94 8.09 -13.97 -6.00
N SER A 95 6.80 -14.30 -6.04
CA SER A 95 6.30 -15.65 -6.37
C SER A 95 4.83 -15.59 -6.79
N PRO A 96 4.37 -16.42 -7.76
CA PRO A 96 5.15 -17.40 -8.56
C PRO A 96 6.05 -16.78 -9.64
N VAL A 97 5.75 -15.57 -10.12
CA VAL A 97 6.54 -14.88 -11.14
C VAL A 97 7.30 -13.73 -10.49
N GLU A 98 8.63 -13.80 -10.52
CA GLU A 98 9.48 -12.73 -10.00
C GLU A 98 9.43 -11.51 -10.94
N GLU A 99 8.91 -10.40 -10.43
CA GLU A 99 8.91 -9.12 -11.13
C GLU A 99 10.25 -8.40 -10.87
N LYS A 100 10.88 -7.87 -11.93
CA LYS A 100 12.10 -7.04 -11.82
C LYS A 100 11.80 -5.56 -11.58
N SER A 101 10.52 -5.19 -11.51
CA SER A 101 10.06 -3.82 -11.35
C SER A 101 9.05 -3.73 -10.22
N CYS A 102 8.83 -2.50 -9.73
CA CYS A 102 7.82 -2.24 -8.73
C CYS A 102 6.72 -1.34 -9.23
N ARG A 103 5.54 -1.58 -8.68
CA ARG A 103 4.35 -0.78 -8.97
C ARG A 103 3.42 -0.75 -7.77
N ALA A 104 2.56 0.25 -7.73
CA ALA A 104 1.46 0.22 -6.78
C ALA A 104 0.36 -0.71 -7.32
N PHE A 105 -0.46 -1.27 -6.42
CA PHE A 105 -1.61 -2.06 -6.82
C PHE A 105 -2.65 -1.21 -7.54
N GLY A 106 -3.44 -1.83 -8.43
CA GLY A 106 -4.56 -1.14 -9.08
C GLY A 106 -4.48 -0.93 -10.59
N ILE A 107 -3.61 -1.65 -11.32
CA ILE A 107 -3.54 -1.59 -12.80
C ILE A 107 -4.01 -2.84 -13.52
N GLU A 108 -3.99 -3.99 -12.84
CA GLU A 108 -4.20 -5.26 -13.52
C GLU A 108 -5.67 -5.61 -13.64
N SER A 109 -6.02 -6.15 -14.82
CA SER A 109 -7.30 -6.80 -15.02
C SER A 109 -7.34 -8.12 -14.23
N VAL A 110 -8.53 -8.67 -14.03
CA VAL A 110 -8.69 -9.94 -13.30
C VAL A 110 -7.98 -11.08 -14.03
N GLU A 111 -7.94 -11.01 -15.36
CA GLU A 111 -7.29 -11.98 -16.24
C GLU A 111 -5.76 -11.93 -16.05
N ALA A 112 -5.17 -10.74 -16.02
CA ALA A 112 -3.73 -10.56 -15.79
C ALA A 112 -3.27 -11.01 -14.39
N LEU A 113 -4.20 -11.12 -13.43
CA LEU A 113 -3.92 -11.63 -12.09
C LEU A 113 -3.94 -13.16 -12.01
N LYS A 114 -4.51 -13.87 -12.99
CA LYS A 114 -4.59 -15.35 -12.95
C LYS A 114 -3.20 -15.98 -13.00
N ASP A 115 -2.31 -15.43 -13.80
CA ASP A 115 -0.93 -15.91 -13.94
C ASP A 115 -0.05 -15.55 -12.73
N LYS A 116 -0.62 -14.84 -11.75
CA LYS A 116 0.06 -14.39 -10.54
C LYS A 116 -0.28 -15.20 -9.30
N VAL A 117 -0.94 -16.32 -9.51
CA VAL A 117 -1.32 -17.27 -8.48
C VAL A 117 -0.78 -18.61 -8.93
N ASP A 118 -0.03 -19.27 -8.06
CA ASP A 118 0.46 -20.63 -8.34
C ASP A 118 -0.72 -21.62 -8.37
N LYS A 119 -0.49 -22.83 -8.87
CA LYS A 119 -1.46 -23.93 -8.98
C LYS A 119 -2.15 -24.25 -7.65
N ASP A 120 -1.45 -24.02 -6.54
CA ASP A 120 -1.93 -24.23 -5.17
C ASP A 120 -2.63 -22.99 -4.56
N GLY A 121 -2.83 -21.92 -5.32
CA GLY A 121 -3.45 -20.68 -4.82
C GLY A 121 -2.48 -19.74 -4.08
N GLN A 122 -1.17 -19.96 -4.21
CA GLN A 122 -0.15 -19.24 -3.45
C GLN A 122 0.50 -18.12 -4.26
N TYR A 123 0.89 -17.05 -3.56
CA TYR A 123 1.54 -15.88 -4.14
C TYR A 123 2.26 -15.06 -3.06
N GLY A 124 3.25 -14.26 -3.48
CA GLY A 124 4.01 -13.42 -2.56
C GLY A 124 4.41 -12.09 -3.19
N TRP A 125 4.26 -11.02 -2.40
CA TRP A 125 4.73 -9.67 -2.73
C TRP A 125 5.55 -9.08 -1.59
N THR A 126 6.58 -8.31 -1.96
CA THR A 126 7.38 -7.50 -1.05
C THR A 126 6.99 -6.03 -1.18
N ALA A 127 6.74 -5.37 -0.06
CA ALA A 127 6.53 -3.94 0.01
C ALA A 127 7.86 -3.21 0.24
N TRP A 128 8.13 -2.20 -0.59
CA TRP A 128 9.34 -1.40 -0.49
C TRP A 128 9.09 -0.08 0.24
N ARG A 129 10.01 0.24 1.15
CA ARG A 129 10.11 1.52 1.87
C ARG A 129 11.35 2.26 1.39
N ASN A 130 11.21 3.56 1.13
CA ASN A 130 12.36 4.40 0.88
C ASN A 130 12.98 4.80 2.23
N TYR A 131 14.28 4.55 2.36
CA TYR A 131 15.08 5.08 3.46
C TYR A 131 15.91 6.24 2.92
N GLY A 132 15.55 7.45 3.35
CA GLY A 132 16.39 8.63 3.18
C GLY A 132 17.06 8.95 4.50
N CYS A 133 18.39 9.00 4.53
CA CYS A 133 19.10 9.52 5.69
C CYS A 133 18.87 11.03 5.82
N CYS A 134 18.88 11.54 7.05
CA CYS A 134 19.09 12.96 7.31
C CYS A 134 20.57 13.28 7.16
N ILE A 135 20.90 14.48 6.68
CA ILE A 135 22.29 14.97 6.72
C ILE A 135 22.62 15.23 8.20
N PRO A 136 23.54 14.48 8.82
CA PRO A 136 23.73 14.50 10.28
C PRO A 136 24.42 15.76 10.82
N GLY A 137 24.60 16.81 10.00
CA GLY A 137 25.29 18.04 10.40
C GLY A 137 25.50 19.02 9.24
N PRO A 138 26.33 20.07 9.42
CA PRO A 138 26.58 21.12 8.43
C PRO A 138 27.44 20.66 7.23
N GLY A 139 27.64 19.35 7.07
CA GLY A 139 28.38 18.77 5.95
C GLY A 139 27.63 18.92 4.63
N MET A 140 28.37 18.76 3.53
CA MET A 140 27.82 18.83 2.18
C MET A 140 27.36 17.45 1.72
N PHE A 141 26.23 17.38 1.01
CA PHE A 141 25.71 16.15 0.45
C PHE A 141 26.63 15.61 -0.65
N ILE A 142 27.22 14.44 -0.43
CA ILE A 142 28.16 13.80 -1.38
C ILE A 142 27.54 12.68 -2.21
N GLY A 143 26.33 12.23 -1.87
CA GLY A 143 25.61 11.24 -2.64
C GLY A 143 24.55 10.49 -1.82
N SER A 144 23.63 9.85 -2.53
CA SER A 144 22.63 8.95 -1.96
C SER A 144 22.62 7.66 -2.77
N SER A 145 22.55 6.53 -2.08
CA SER A 145 22.21 5.25 -2.69
C SER A 145 20.81 4.87 -2.25
N ILE A 146 20.00 4.39 -3.18
CA ILE A 146 18.63 3.95 -2.90
C ILE A 146 18.65 2.43 -2.99
N THR A 147 18.49 1.78 -1.83
CA THR A 147 18.29 0.34 -1.76
C THR A 147 16.80 0.04 -1.88
N GLY A 148 16.42 -0.55 -3.01
CA GLY A 148 15.06 -1.01 -3.25
C GLY A 148 14.51 -0.63 -4.61
N CYS A 149 13.20 -0.75 -4.74
CA CYS A 149 12.50 -0.55 -5.99
C CYS A 149 12.37 0.92 -6.40
N LEU A 150 13.31 1.36 -7.23
CA LEU A 150 13.23 2.59 -7.99
C LEU A 150 12.30 2.42 -9.20
N ASN A 151 11.60 3.51 -9.54
CA ASN A 151 10.89 3.59 -10.81
C ASN A 151 11.88 4.01 -11.89
#